data_AF-A0A820SGT4-F1
#
_entry.id   AF-A0A820SGT4-F1
#
_cell.length_a   1.000
_cell.length_b   1.000
_cell.length_c   1.000
_cell.angle_alpha   90.00
_cell.angle_beta   90.00
_cell.angle_gamma   90.00
#
_symmetry.space_group_name_H-M   'P 1'
#
loop_
_entity.id
_entity.type
_entity.pdbx_description
1 polymer ?
#
loop_
_entity_poly.entity_id
_entity_poly.type
_entity_poly.pdbx_seq_one_letter_code
_entity_poly.pdbx_strand_id
1 'polypeptide(L)'
;KTILQANRFHARVVIIEYNYAIPPNENRVVDPNQDSRRWTGTMHFGAGILAMAALGRAYNYTLIYADKMGVNLFFIQTSILIEQNILHKVRSVEQIHVPKPIVYWNHPQERDETRRWIWNDTVWK
;
A
#
# COMPACT_ATOMS: atom_id res chain seq x y z
N LYS A 1 -4.09 18.90 17.35
CA LYS A 1 -3.81 17.48 17.62
C LYS A 1 -4.99 16.66 17.13
N THR A 2 -4.80 15.75 16.19
CA THR A 2 -5.91 14.93 15.64
C THR A 2 -6.37 13.92 16.69
N ILE A 3 -7.61 13.43 16.58
CA ILE A 3 -8.18 12.40 17.47
C ILE A 3 -7.30 11.12 17.55
N LEU A 4 -6.47 10.88 16.54
CA LEU A 4 -5.54 9.75 16.46
C LEU A 4 -4.25 9.96 17.27
N GLN A 5 -3.80 11.21 17.45
CA GLN A 5 -2.55 11.52 18.17
C GLN A 5 -2.64 11.32 19.69
N ALA A 6 -3.85 11.15 20.22
CA ALA A 6 -4.05 10.94 21.65
C ALA A 6 -3.91 9.47 22.08
N ASN A 7 -3.66 8.52 21.15
CA ASN A 7 -3.64 7.06 21.40
C ASN A 7 -4.92 6.53 22.10
N ARG A 8 -6.00 7.31 22.09
CA ARG A 8 -7.31 6.96 22.67
C ARG A 8 -8.23 6.25 21.67
N PHE A 9 -7.94 6.40 20.38
CA PHE A 9 -8.72 5.85 19.30
C PHE A 9 -7.79 5.17 18.31
N HIS A 10 -8.14 3.95 17.92
CA HIS A 10 -7.46 3.19 16.89
C HIS A 10 -8.42 2.98 15.73
N ALA A 11 -7.95 3.24 14.51
CA ALA A 11 -8.73 2.94 13.32
C ALA A 11 -8.92 1.41 13.23
N ARG A 12 -10.15 0.94 13.08
CA ARG A 12 -10.40 -0.49 12.87
C ARG A 12 -10.12 -0.89 11.42
N VAL A 13 -10.28 0.08 10.52
CA VAL A 13 -10.08 -0.05 9.07
C VAL A 13 -9.21 1.11 8.61
N VAL A 14 -8.22 0.83 7.77
CA VAL A 14 -7.39 1.83 7.09
C VAL A 14 -7.45 1.58 5.60
N ILE A 15 -7.59 2.64 4.82
CA ILE A 15 -7.59 2.59 3.36
C ILE A 15 -6.40 3.41 2.88
N ILE A 16 -5.55 2.81 2.04
CA ILE A 16 -4.31 3.44 1.57
C ILE A 16 -4.25 3.32 0.05
N GLU A 17 -4.01 4.45 -0.62
CA GLU A 17 -3.71 4.43 -2.05
C GLU A 17 -2.35 3.77 -2.29
N TYR A 18 -2.27 2.91 -3.31
CA TYR A 18 -1.04 2.23 -3.68
C TYR A 18 -0.76 2.35 -5.18
N ASN A 19 0.46 2.01 -5.56
CA ASN A 19 0.88 2.01 -6.95
C ASN A 19 0.75 0.59 -7.53
N TYR A 20 -0.31 0.36 -8.30
CA TYR A 20 -0.54 -0.93 -8.98
C TYR A 20 0.52 -1.27 -10.02
N ALA A 21 1.30 -0.29 -10.49
CA ALA A 21 2.30 -0.53 -11.53
C ALA A 21 3.53 -1.30 -11.02
N ILE A 22 3.72 -1.34 -9.70
CA ILE A 22 4.77 -2.13 -9.08
C ILE A 22 4.28 -3.58 -8.98
N PRO A 23 5.03 -4.55 -9.55
CA PRO A 23 4.69 -5.96 -9.44
C PRO A 23 4.43 -6.39 -7.98
N PRO A 24 3.46 -7.28 -7.73
CA PRO A 24 3.03 -7.63 -6.38
C PRO A 24 4.10 -8.36 -5.56
N ASN A 25 5.12 -8.91 -6.21
CA ASN A 25 6.27 -9.56 -5.59
C ASN A 25 7.43 -8.59 -5.32
N GLU A 26 7.29 -7.29 -5.64
CA GLU A 26 8.35 -6.30 -5.49
C GLU A 26 8.07 -5.34 -4.33
N ASN A 27 8.95 -5.38 -3.33
CA ASN A 27 8.87 -4.57 -2.12
C ASN A 27 9.46 -3.16 -2.35
N ARG A 28 8.92 -2.41 -3.31
CA ARG A 28 9.45 -1.10 -3.73
C ARG A 28 8.61 0.08 -3.25
N VAL A 29 9.32 1.16 -2.92
CA VAL A 29 8.76 2.47 -2.55
C VAL A 29 9.55 3.58 -3.22
N VAL A 30 8.92 4.75 -3.41
CA VAL A 30 9.65 5.98 -3.75
C VAL A 30 10.56 6.37 -2.58
N ASP A 31 11.79 6.81 -2.87
CA ASP A 31 12.72 7.29 -1.83
C ASP A 31 12.22 8.61 -1.22
N PRO A 32 11.79 8.63 0.06
CA PRO A 32 11.24 9.83 0.68
C PRO A 32 12.28 10.91 0.98
N ASN A 33 13.58 10.59 0.88
CA ASN A 33 14.70 11.50 1.14
C ASN A 33 15.25 12.12 -0.15
N GLN A 34 15.17 11.41 -1.27
CA GLN A 34 15.69 11.87 -2.56
C GLN A 34 14.61 12.37 -3.54
N ASP A 35 13.36 11.96 -3.35
CA ASP A 35 12.25 12.48 -4.15
C ASP A 35 11.67 13.75 -3.52
N SER A 36 11.33 14.72 -4.38
CA SER A 36 10.67 15.99 -4.02
C SER A 36 9.32 15.85 -3.32
N ARG A 37 8.81 14.62 -3.13
CA ARG A 37 7.50 14.27 -2.56
C ARG A 37 6.34 14.86 -3.35
N ARG A 38 6.59 15.25 -4.59
CA ARG A 38 5.60 15.81 -5.51
C ARG A 38 5.44 14.85 -6.67
N TRP A 39 4.21 14.38 -6.85
CA TRP A 39 3.87 13.57 -8.01
C TRP A 39 3.93 14.42 -9.28
N THR A 40 4.58 13.90 -10.32
CA THR A 40 4.80 14.58 -11.61
C THR A 40 3.84 14.11 -12.71
N GLY A 41 2.83 13.31 -12.38
CA GLY A 41 1.92 12.72 -13.38
C GLY A 41 2.47 11.47 -14.07
N THR A 42 3.56 10.88 -13.55
CA THR A 42 4.16 9.63 -14.06
C THR A 42 3.82 8.44 -13.16
N MET A 43 4.21 7.23 -13.55
CA MET A 43 4.04 6.00 -12.77
C MET A 43 4.97 5.93 -11.55
N HIS A 44 5.80 6.93 -11.30
CA HIS A 44 6.73 7.00 -10.17
C HIS A 44 6.12 7.79 -9.01
N PHE A 45 5.37 7.10 -8.17
CA PHE A 45 4.73 7.60 -6.95
C PHE A 45 4.48 6.50 -5.93
N GLY A 46 4.39 6.87 -4.65
CA GLY A 46 3.92 5.99 -3.59
C GLY A 46 4.75 4.71 -3.42
N ALA A 47 4.04 3.58 -3.31
CA ALA A 47 4.64 2.28 -3.03
C ALA A 47 3.78 1.14 -3.57
N GLY A 48 4.42 -0.02 -3.75
CA GLY A 48 3.75 -1.23 -4.22
C GLY A 48 2.93 -1.91 -3.12
N ILE A 49 2.08 -2.84 -3.52
CA ILE A 49 1.19 -3.58 -2.61
C ILE A 49 1.98 -4.38 -1.55
N LEU A 50 3.13 -4.96 -1.89
CA LEU A 50 3.96 -5.71 -0.95
C LEU A 50 4.56 -4.80 0.14
N ALA A 51 5.04 -3.62 -0.26
CA ALA A 51 5.56 -2.63 0.68
C ALA A 51 4.47 -2.12 1.63
N MET A 52 3.27 -1.90 1.11
CA MET A 52 2.11 -1.51 1.92
C MET A 52 1.65 -2.62 2.87
N ALA A 53 1.68 -3.89 2.44
CA ALA A 53 1.40 -5.03 3.30
C ALA A 53 2.44 -5.15 4.43
N ALA A 54 3.72 -4.90 4.15
CA ALA A 54 4.77 -4.88 5.15
C ALA A 54 4.56 -3.73 6.17
N LEU A 55 4.21 -2.53 5.69
CA LEU A 55 3.88 -1.40 6.54
C LEU A 55 2.69 -1.72 7.46
N GLY A 56 1.60 -2.27 6.91
CA GLY A 56 0.45 -2.69 7.71
C GLY A 56 0.83 -3.62 8.85
N ARG A 57 1.63 -4.65 8.58
CA ARG A 57 2.10 -5.61 9.60
C ARG A 57 2.89 -4.92 10.72
N ALA A 58 3.75 -3.96 10.39
CA ALA A 58 4.52 -3.21 11.37
C ALA A 58 3.63 -2.42 12.36
N TYR A 59 2.41 -2.08 11.95
CA TYR A 59 1.43 -1.34 12.75
C TYR A 59 0.22 -2.18 13.21
N ASN A 60 0.31 -3.51 13.16
CA ASN A 60 -0.76 -4.44 13.58
C ASN A 60 -2.05 -4.34 12.72
N TYR A 61 -1.88 -4.16 11.41
CA TYR A 61 -2.93 -4.22 10.41
C TYR A 61 -2.64 -5.28 9.34
N THR A 62 -3.68 -5.97 8.90
CA THR A 62 -3.62 -6.99 7.86
C THR A 62 -4.28 -6.46 6.59
N LEU A 63 -3.57 -6.53 5.47
CA LEU A 63 -4.13 -6.28 4.13
C LEU A 63 -5.16 -7.36 3.81
N ILE A 64 -6.39 -6.98 3.48
CA ILE A 64 -7.48 -7.93 3.19
C ILE A 64 -8.05 -7.83 1.78
N TYR A 65 -7.88 -6.69 1.11
CA TYR A 65 -8.51 -6.42 -0.19
C TYR A 65 -7.82 -5.27 -0.91
N ALA A 66 -7.83 -5.32 -2.25
CA ALA A 66 -7.53 -4.22 -3.13
C ALA A 66 -8.79 -3.94 -3.95
N ASP A 67 -9.17 -2.67 -4.12
CA ASP A 67 -10.30 -2.35 -4.97
C ASP A 67 -10.08 -2.80 -6.42
N LYS A 68 -11.18 -2.97 -7.15
CA LYS A 68 -11.16 -3.39 -8.55
C LYS A 68 -10.43 -2.40 -9.47
N MET A 69 -10.25 -1.18 -8.99
CA MET A 69 -9.57 -0.09 -9.68
C MET A 69 -8.05 -0.16 -9.50
N GLY A 70 -7.53 -1.01 -8.61
CA GLY A 70 -6.11 -1.04 -8.30
C GLY A 70 -5.60 0.28 -7.70
N VAL A 71 -6.47 1.03 -7.03
CA VAL A 71 -6.12 2.32 -6.41
C VAL A 71 -6.01 2.17 -4.90
N ASN A 72 -6.99 1.52 -4.26
CA ASN A 72 -7.10 1.48 -2.82
C ASN A 72 -6.86 0.09 -2.25
N LEU A 73 -6.02 0.03 -1.21
CA LEU A 73 -5.83 -1.14 -0.36
C LEU A 73 -6.60 -0.98 0.95
N PHE A 74 -7.26 -2.05 1.37
CA PHE A 74 -8.05 -2.10 2.60
C PHE A 74 -7.35 -2.96 3.63
N PHE A 75 -7.16 -2.37 4.80
CA PHE A 75 -6.52 -2.99 5.94
C PHE A 75 -7.50 -3.07 7.11
N ILE A 76 -7.46 -4.18 7.84
CA ILE A 76 -8.20 -4.36 9.10
C ILE A 76 -7.18 -4.53 10.22
N GLN A 77 -7.45 -3.94 11.39
CA GLN A 77 -6.65 -4.18 12.59
C GLN A 77 -6.58 -5.69 12.88
N THR A 78 -5.38 -6.24 12.96
CA THR A 78 -5.16 -7.70 12.95
C THR A 78 -5.88 -8.41 14.11
N SER A 79 -6.01 -7.75 15.28
CA SER A 79 -6.75 -8.29 16.42
C SER A 79 -8.21 -8.64 16.08
N ILE A 80 -8.88 -7.85 15.25
CA ILE A 80 -10.26 -8.11 14.83
C ILE A 80 -10.34 -9.42 14.04
N LEU A 81 -9.38 -9.70 13.16
CA LEU A 81 -9.35 -10.94 12.37
C LEU A 81 -9.05 -12.17 13.25
N ILE A 82 -8.25 -11.99 14.31
CA ILE A 82 -7.95 -13.02 15.30
C ILE A 82 -9.20 -13.33 16.14
N GLU A 83 -9.83 -12.29 16.70
CA GLU A 83 -11.06 -12.40 17.50
C GLU A 83 -12.19 -13.09 16.74
N GLN A 84 -12.31 -12.82 15.44
CA GLN A 84 -13.30 -13.44 14.56
C GLN A 84 -12.86 -14.81 14.00
N ASN A 85 -11.64 -15.27 14.32
CA ASN A 85 -11.04 -16.49 13.78
C ASN A 85 -11.12 -16.57 12.24
N ILE A 86 -10.72 -15.50 11.56
CA ILE A 86 -10.71 -15.42 10.08
C ILE A 86 -9.36 -15.02 9.51
N LEU A 87 -8.34 -14.78 10.34
CA LEU A 87 -6.99 -14.45 9.87
C LEU A 87 -6.45 -15.50 8.88
N HIS A 88 -6.73 -16.78 9.10
CA HIS A 88 -6.34 -17.88 8.22
C HIS A 88 -7.03 -17.88 6.84
N LYS A 89 -8.08 -17.09 6.66
CA LYS A 89 -8.80 -16.93 5.38
C LYS A 89 -8.26 -15.77 4.54
N VAL A 90 -7.33 -14.99 5.08
CA VAL A 90 -6.73 -13.86 4.36
C VAL A 90 -5.88 -14.39 3.22
N ARG A 91 -6.09 -13.82 2.03
CA ARG A 91 -5.38 -14.19 0.80
C ARG A 91 -3.96 -13.61 0.81
N SER A 92 -3.07 -14.23 0.04
CA SER A 92 -1.73 -13.68 -0.22
C SER A 92 -1.78 -12.34 -0.96
N VAL A 93 -0.69 -11.57 -0.92
CA VAL A 93 -0.58 -10.28 -1.62
C VAL A 93 -0.83 -10.47 -3.12
N GLU A 94 -0.29 -11.53 -3.71
CA GLU A 94 -0.43 -11.89 -5.11
C GLU A 94 -1.89 -12.19 -5.49
N GLN A 95 -2.64 -12.84 -4.59
CA GLN A 95 -4.06 -13.14 -4.77
C GLN A 95 -4.98 -11.95 -4.52
N ILE A 96 -4.52 -10.94 -3.78
CA ILE A 96 -5.25 -9.69 -3.53
C ILE A 96 -4.99 -8.68 -4.64
N HIS A 97 -3.79 -8.68 -5.21
CA HIS A 97 -3.39 -7.75 -6.25
C HIS A 97 -4.31 -7.81 -7.48
N VAL A 98 -4.63 -6.64 -8.02
CA VAL A 98 -5.41 -6.52 -9.26
C VAL A 98 -4.45 -6.23 -10.41
N PRO A 99 -4.24 -7.18 -11.34
CA PRO A 99 -3.31 -7.00 -12.45
C PRO A 99 -3.91 -5.99 -13.43
N LYS A 100 -3.39 -4.76 -13.38
CA LYS A 100 -3.69 -3.63 -14.26
C LYS A 100 -5.20 -3.28 -14.33
N PRO A 101 -5.65 -2.14 -13.76
CA PRO A 101 -7.04 -1.73 -13.91
C PRO A 101 -7.44 -1.67 -15.38
N ILE A 102 -8.66 -2.13 -15.68
CA ILE A 102 -9.32 -1.92 -16.97
C ILE A 102 -9.19 -0.42 -17.26
N VAL A 103 -8.54 -0.04 -18.35
CA VAL A 103 -8.18 1.34 -18.76
C VAL A 103 -9.17 2.38 -18.22
N TYR A 104 -8.83 3.05 -17.12
CA TYR A 104 -9.57 4.20 -16.59
C TYR A 104 -8.83 5.49 -16.94
N TRP A 105 -9.61 6.51 -17.31
CA TRP A 105 -9.16 7.85 -17.64
C TRP A 105 -8.36 8.46 -16.47
N ASN A 106 -7.19 9.04 -16.76
CA ASN A 106 -6.26 9.74 -15.85
C ASN A 106 -5.22 8.92 -15.04
N HIS A 107 -5.10 7.60 -15.20
CA HIS A 107 -3.94 6.89 -14.62
C HIS A 107 -2.67 7.09 -15.46
N PRO A 108 -1.53 7.44 -14.83
CA PRO A 108 -0.30 7.70 -15.55
C PRO A 108 0.18 6.44 -16.25
N GLN A 109 0.57 6.58 -17.52
CA GLN A 109 1.19 5.49 -18.30
C GLN A 109 2.69 5.73 -18.53
N GLU A 110 3.16 6.93 -18.24
CA GLU A 110 4.54 7.35 -18.47
C GLU A 110 5.44 6.86 -17.33
N ARG A 111 6.54 6.21 -17.69
CA ARG A 111 7.60 5.85 -16.73
C ARG A 111 8.55 7.02 -16.57
N ASP A 112 8.99 7.26 -15.35
CA ASP A 112 10.04 8.21 -15.05
C ASP A 112 11.36 7.45 -14.86
N GLU A 113 12.26 7.54 -15.83
CA GLU A 113 13.55 6.86 -15.81
C GLU A 113 14.61 7.62 -14.98
N THR A 114 14.33 8.88 -14.64
CA THR A 114 15.27 9.73 -13.90
C THR A 114 15.19 9.52 -12.38
N ARG A 115 14.06 9.02 -11.90
CA ARG A 115 13.79 8.81 -10.47
C ARG A 115 13.91 7.35 -10.06
N ARG A 116 14.40 7.12 -8.85
CA ARG A 116 14.81 5.79 -8.37
C ARG A 116 13.81 5.22 -7.36
N TRP A 117 13.45 3.98 -7.58
CA TRP A 117 12.77 3.16 -6.57
C TRP A 117 13.78 2.61 -5.59
N ILE A 118 13.40 2.49 -4.32
CA ILE A 118 14.20 1.80 -3.30
C ILE A 118 13.43 0.61 -2.73
N TRP A 119 14.18 -0.38 -2.24
CA TRP A 119 13.60 -1.54 -1.56
C TRP A 119 13.24 -1.17 -0.12
N ASN A 120 12.01 -1.48 0.27
CA ASN A 120 11.40 -1.08 1.54
C ASN A 120 12.19 -1.53 2.79
N ASP A 121 12.99 -2.59 2.65
CA ASP A 121 13.87 -3.14 3.69
C ASP A 121 14.89 -2.12 4.23
N THR A 122 15.01 -0.97 3.57
CA THR A 122 15.94 0.12 3.88
C THR A 122 15.27 1.36 4.51
N VAL A 123 13.93 1.45 4.56
CA VAL A 123 13.22 2.71 4.83
C VAL A 123 12.65 2.81 6.24
N TRP A 124 12.16 1.72 6.81
CA TRP A 124 11.44 1.71 8.10
C TRP A 124 12.22 1.05 9.25
N LYS A 125 13.56 1.16 9.22
CA LYS A 125 14.43 0.74 10.33
C LYS A 125 14.55 1.83 11.39
#